data_AF-A0A2D9F7L6-F1
#
_entry.id   AF-A0A2D9F7L6-F1
#
_cell.length_a   1.000
_cell.length_b   1.000
_cell.length_c   1.000
_cell.angle_alpha   90.00
_cell.angle_beta   90.00
_cell.angle_gamma   90.00
#
_symmetry.space_group_name_H-M   'P 1'
#
loop_
_entity.id
_entity.type
_entity.pdbx_description
1 polymer ?
#
loop_
_entity_poly.entity_id
_entity_poly.type
_entity_poly.pdbx_seq_one_letter_code
_entity_poly.pdbx_strand_id
1 'polypeptide(L)'
;MIMTAPRLGAIGALMALAALTACKTIPVPVPKVEDKDVVEMRDAEALAPIKFDRVGVRIKRGTAIGQYEPDFLGLTGCAGSGGNVFWNSGRVLARDVEFTDIFYGEMKALNFNIVGDPNKMFASQSDDRVQADYLIGGQIEKIAMRVCLDQNVWTGLPRGTVSGNGAVTVLWQVFSTVDRKVVYETTTEGAGKLEQGVSGGEMVILQEAFAGAVRNLAADQELIGLLKSAEPTYADIRKVDDVSLEIDRVPLRAKTITNYIDNIRRSVVTVESGSGHGSGFFITPTLVMTNFHVTENRDLMRLRLITGRKILGEVIRRHPKRDVAIIQVEPSGHLPIPIRMTPVKITEEVYAIGSPLDPKLSGTVSKGIVSKFASNRQGLEDIQADVDIHGGNSGGVLLDSNGNAVGVSYAGISGSGKMSVGLNFFIPIADALEKLNIVFKGRTEPSS
;
A
#
# COMPACT_ATOMS: atom_id res chain seq x y z
N MET A 1 71.98 -47.12 -65.73
CA MET A 1 71.65 -48.00 -64.58
C MET A 1 70.75 -47.17 -63.67
N ILE A 2 69.43 -47.25 -63.88
CA ILE A 2 68.47 -48.03 -63.07
C ILE A 2 68.02 -47.27 -61.81
N MET A 3 66.73 -46.83 -61.85
CA MET A 3 65.72 -46.76 -60.76
C MET A 3 65.98 -45.76 -59.59
N THR A 4 65.04 -44.99 -59.01
CA THR A 4 63.57 -45.03 -58.90
C THR A 4 63.06 -43.73 -58.22
N ALA A 5 61.94 -43.18 -58.74
CA ALA A 5 60.77 -42.59 -58.07
C ALA A 5 60.84 -41.41 -57.04
N PRO A 6 59.76 -40.60 -56.89
CA PRO A 6 59.79 -39.18 -56.48
C PRO A 6 59.07 -38.86 -55.14
N ARG A 7 59.13 -37.60 -54.66
CA ARG A 7 57.94 -36.77 -54.31
C ARG A 7 58.27 -35.43 -53.62
N LEU A 8 57.48 -34.43 -54.00
CA LEU A 8 57.25 -33.11 -53.41
C LEU A 8 57.01 -33.14 -51.89
N GLY A 9 57.38 -32.04 -51.21
CA GLY A 9 56.70 -31.62 -49.98
C GLY A 9 57.50 -30.66 -49.11
N ALA A 10 57.57 -29.39 -49.49
CA ALA A 10 57.90 -28.33 -48.53
C ALA A 10 56.71 -28.17 -47.57
N ILE A 11 56.87 -28.55 -46.31
CA ILE A 11 55.92 -28.23 -45.23
C ILE A 11 56.67 -27.36 -44.24
N GLY A 12 56.37 -26.07 -44.30
CA GLY A 12 56.79 -25.09 -43.31
C GLY A 12 56.20 -25.42 -41.94
N ALA A 13 56.98 -25.11 -40.91
CA ALA A 13 56.57 -25.18 -39.52
C ALA A 13 55.34 -24.28 -39.29
N LEU A 14 54.15 -24.88 -39.23
CA LEU A 14 52.98 -24.24 -38.65
C LEU A 14 53.15 -24.32 -37.13
N MET A 15 53.57 -23.22 -36.51
CA MET A 15 53.28 -22.98 -35.09
C MET A 15 51.76 -23.03 -34.94
N ALA A 16 51.26 -24.08 -34.29
CA ALA A 16 49.88 -24.14 -33.85
C ALA A 16 49.67 -23.09 -32.76
N LEU A 17 49.24 -21.90 -33.17
CA LEU A 17 48.67 -20.90 -32.27
C LEU A 17 47.34 -21.48 -31.79
N ALA A 18 47.37 -22.24 -30.70
CA ALA A 18 46.17 -22.63 -29.98
C ALA A 18 45.55 -21.35 -29.43
N ALA A 19 44.62 -20.76 -30.18
CA ALA A 19 43.76 -19.72 -29.67
C ALA A 19 42.96 -20.33 -28.51
N LEU A 20 43.40 -20.03 -27.28
CA LEU A 20 42.62 -20.23 -26.08
C LEU A 20 41.27 -19.55 -26.32
N THR A 21 40.25 -20.33 -26.64
CA THR A 21 38.86 -19.89 -26.51
C THR A 21 38.59 -19.75 -25.02
N ALA A 22 39.08 -18.67 -24.43
CA ALA A 22 38.69 -18.26 -23.10
C ALA A 22 37.18 -18.03 -23.16
N CYS A 23 36.40 -18.78 -22.36
CA CYS A 23 34.99 -18.49 -22.13
C CYS A 23 34.87 -17.00 -21.80
N LYS A 24 34.32 -16.22 -22.72
CA LYS A 24 34.25 -14.76 -22.60
C LYS A 24 33.20 -14.45 -21.54
N THR A 25 33.64 -14.14 -20.33
CA THR A 25 32.75 -13.75 -19.23
C THR A 25 32.12 -12.40 -19.51
N ILE A 26 30.85 -12.22 -19.14
CA ILE A 26 30.14 -10.95 -19.26
C ILE A 26 30.63 -10.05 -18.11
N PRO A 27 31.27 -8.90 -18.37
CA PRO A 27 31.72 -7.98 -17.32
C PRO A 27 30.52 -7.42 -16.54
N VAL A 28 30.54 -7.60 -15.22
CA VAL A 28 29.57 -7.02 -14.29
C VAL A 28 30.35 -6.28 -13.21
N PRO A 29 30.67 -4.98 -13.40
CA PRO A 29 31.39 -4.20 -12.41
C PRO A 29 30.52 -3.99 -11.16
N VAL A 30 31.09 -4.21 -9.98
CA VAL A 30 30.44 -3.87 -8.71
C VAL A 30 30.65 -2.37 -8.48
N PRO A 31 29.58 -1.55 -8.45
CA PRO A 31 29.71 -0.12 -8.17
C PRO A 31 30.25 0.09 -6.75
N LYS A 32 31.02 1.17 -6.58
CA LYS A 32 31.33 1.67 -5.24
C LYS A 32 30.08 2.41 -4.75
N VAL A 33 29.47 1.90 -3.70
CA VAL A 33 28.34 2.55 -3.03
C VAL A 33 28.85 3.25 -1.79
N GLU A 34 28.42 4.49 -1.60
CA GLU A 34 28.70 5.28 -0.40
C GLU A 34 27.54 5.12 0.58
N ASP A 35 27.84 4.79 1.84
CA ASP A 35 26.85 4.77 2.90
C ASP A 35 26.59 6.21 3.35
N LYS A 36 25.34 6.64 3.30
CA LYS A 36 24.93 7.96 3.76
C LYS A 36 24.94 8.00 5.29
N ASP A 37 25.31 9.14 5.84
CA ASP A 37 25.22 9.38 7.29
C ASP A 37 23.76 9.29 7.74
N VAL A 38 23.49 8.29 8.58
CA VAL A 38 22.14 8.06 9.09
C VAL A 38 21.90 8.95 10.30
N VAL A 39 20.77 9.66 10.29
CA VAL A 39 20.31 10.42 11.47
C VAL A 39 19.52 9.47 12.36
N GLU A 40 20.12 9.07 13.48
CA GLU A 40 19.41 8.29 14.50
C GLU A 40 18.25 9.11 15.08
N MET A 41 17.03 8.57 14.97
CA MET A 41 15.82 9.30 15.35
C MET A 41 15.67 9.28 16.87
N ARG A 42 15.62 10.48 17.48
CA ARG A 42 15.50 10.64 18.94
C ARG A 42 14.10 10.32 19.47
N ASP A 43 13.08 10.43 18.63
CA ASP A 43 11.69 10.18 18.98
C ASP A 43 10.98 9.47 17.82
N ALA A 44 10.72 8.18 17.99
CA ALA A 44 10.05 7.35 16.98
C ALA A 44 8.56 7.69 16.86
N GLU A 45 7.91 8.11 17.95
CA GLU A 45 6.47 8.41 17.97
C GLU A 45 6.13 9.68 17.19
N ALA A 46 7.13 10.54 16.94
CA ALA A 46 7.02 11.74 16.11
C ALA A 46 7.00 11.45 14.60
N LEU A 47 7.20 10.19 14.16
CA LEU A 47 7.11 9.79 12.77
C LEU A 47 5.81 9.05 12.47
N ALA A 48 5.26 9.27 11.28
CA ALA A 48 4.13 8.47 10.80
C ALA A 48 4.44 6.98 10.81
N PRO A 49 3.46 6.12 11.19
CA PRO A 49 3.63 4.68 11.16
C PRO A 49 3.79 4.20 9.72
N ILE A 50 4.89 3.49 9.46
CA ILE A 50 5.23 2.92 8.16
C ILE A 50 5.18 1.40 8.19
N LYS A 51 4.84 0.78 7.06
CA LYS A 51 4.92 -0.68 6.90
C LYS A 51 5.57 -1.05 5.57
N PHE A 52 6.40 -2.08 5.61
CA PHE A 52 6.92 -2.68 4.39
C PHE A 52 5.85 -3.56 3.74
N ASP A 53 5.54 -3.28 2.47
CA ASP A 53 4.55 -4.05 1.71
C ASP A 53 5.20 -5.27 1.05
N ARG A 54 6.19 -5.03 0.18
CA ARG A 54 6.96 -6.05 -0.54
C ARG A 54 8.17 -5.47 -1.26
N VAL A 55 9.09 -6.34 -1.63
CA VAL A 55 10.09 -6.07 -2.68
C VAL A 55 9.95 -7.03 -3.84
N GLY A 56 9.93 -6.49 -5.06
CA GLY A 56 10.01 -7.25 -6.30
C GLY A 56 11.42 -7.22 -6.88
N VAL A 57 11.79 -8.24 -7.66
CA VAL A 57 13.05 -8.22 -8.43
C VAL A 57 12.75 -8.13 -9.92
N ARG A 58 13.17 -7.04 -10.57
CA ARG A 58 12.93 -6.78 -12.00
C ARG A 58 14.09 -7.23 -12.88
N ILE A 59 14.69 -8.38 -12.55
CA ILE A 59 15.82 -8.96 -13.29
C ILE A 59 15.35 -10.25 -13.96
N LYS A 60 15.58 -10.36 -15.27
CA LYS A 60 15.21 -11.57 -16.02
C LYS A 60 16.04 -12.76 -15.54
N ARG A 61 15.41 -13.93 -15.43
CA ARG A 61 16.12 -15.19 -15.14
C ARG A 61 17.24 -15.40 -16.15
N GLY A 62 18.42 -15.84 -15.69
CA GLY A 62 19.59 -16.06 -16.54
C GLY A 62 20.35 -14.77 -16.90
N THR A 63 19.98 -13.61 -16.33
CA THR A 63 20.80 -12.40 -16.45
C THR A 63 22.07 -12.56 -15.63
N ALA A 64 23.23 -12.20 -16.20
CA ALA A 64 24.48 -12.15 -15.47
C ALA A 64 24.44 -11.01 -14.45
N ILE A 65 24.54 -11.34 -13.16
CA ILE A 65 24.51 -10.40 -12.02
C ILE A 65 25.85 -10.32 -11.30
N GLY A 66 26.85 -11.03 -11.79
CA GLY A 66 28.16 -11.01 -11.16
C GLY A 66 29.17 -11.90 -11.85
N GLN A 67 30.33 -12.00 -11.22
CA GLN A 67 31.45 -12.81 -11.67
C GLN A 67 32.11 -13.56 -10.52
N TYR A 68 32.59 -14.76 -10.81
CA TYR A 68 33.52 -15.45 -9.93
C TYR A 68 34.93 -14.90 -10.12
N GLU A 69 35.60 -14.61 -9.01
CA GLU A 69 36.98 -14.16 -9.00
C GLU A 69 37.87 -15.29 -9.55
N PRO A 70 38.60 -15.07 -10.66
CA PRO A 70 39.48 -16.09 -11.20
C PRO A 70 40.75 -16.19 -10.36
N ASP A 71 41.26 -17.41 -10.18
CA ASP A 71 42.56 -17.65 -9.53
C ASP A 71 43.43 -18.53 -10.44
N PHE A 72 44.03 -17.90 -11.45
CA PHE A 72 44.83 -18.61 -12.45
C PHE A 72 46.12 -19.21 -11.88
N LEU A 73 46.63 -18.67 -10.76
CA LEU A 73 47.89 -19.09 -10.14
C LEU A 73 47.69 -19.84 -8.83
N GLY A 74 46.46 -19.98 -8.32
CA GLY A 74 46.17 -20.61 -7.03
C GLY A 74 46.64 -19.80 -5.83
N LEU A 75 46.84 -18.49 -6.00
CA LEU A 75 47.47 -17.61 -5.00
C LEU A 75 46.46 -16.69 -4.30
N THR A 76 45.27 -16.50 -4.87
CA THR A 76 44.26 -15.59 -4.30
C THR A 76 43.33 -16.31 -3.34
N GLY A 77 43.33 -17.65 -3.34
CA GLY A 77 42.47 -18.44 -2.45
C GLY A 77 41.04 -18.56 -2.97
N CYS A 78 40.79 -18.23 -4.25
CA CYS A 78 39.51 -18.44 -4.91
C CYS A 78 39.58 -19.64 -5.87
N ALA A 79 38.54 -20.46 -5.96
CA ALA A 79 38.54 -21.64 -6.80
C ALA A 79 38.07 -21.32 -8.23
N GLY A 80 38.80 -21.84 -9.22
CA GLY A 80 38.35 -21.94 -10.61
C GLY A 80 38.85 -20.87 -11.57
N SER A 81 38.44 -21.00 -12.83
CA SER A 81 38.82 -20.13 -13.95
C SER A 81 37.94 -18.88 -14.10
N GLY A 82 37.19 -18.54 -13.04
CA GLY A 82 36.15 -17.50 -13.07
C GLY A 82 34.83 -18.00 -13.70
N GLY A 83 33.97 -17.06 -14.08
CA GLY A 83 32.65 -17.36 -14.66
C GLY A 83 31.63 -16.28 -14.30
N ASN A 84 30.40 -16.39 -14.84
CA ASN A 84 29.32 -15.49 -14.47
C ASN A 84 28.43 -16.08 -13.37
N VAL A 85 27.98 -15.21 -12.47
CA VAL A 85 26.87 -15.48 -11.56
C VAL A 85 25.59 -15.06 -12.26
N PHE A 86 24.59 -15.94 -12.31
CA PHE A 86 23.32 -15.68 -12.99
C PHE A 86 22.14 -15.64 -12.03
N TRP A 87 21.23 -14.71 -12.26
CA TRP A 87 20.03 -14.55 -11.46
C TRP A 87 19.04 -15.70 -11.66
N ASN A 88 18.58 -16.32 -10.56
CA ASN A 88 17.55 -17.36 -10.55
C ASN A 88 17.85 -18.55 -11.49
N SER A 89 19.14 -18.78 -11.73
CA SER A 89 19.68 -19.92 -12.48
C SER A 89 21.07 -20.23 -11.90
N GLY A 90 21.10 -20.91 -10.76
CA GLY A 90 22.34 -21.15 -10.01
C GLY A 90 22.08 -21.22 -8.50
N ARG A 91 23.05 -20.77 -7.70
CA ARG A 91 22.99 -20.82 -6.23
C ARG A 91 22.25 -19.65 -5.59
N VAL A 92 21.95 -18.59 -6.35
CA VAL A 92 21.16 -17.43 -5.89
C VAL A 92 19.70 -17.61 -6.31
N LEU A 93 18.83 -17.86 -5.34
CA LEU A 93 17.38 -18.00 -5.55
C LEU A 93 16.61 -16.92 -4.77
N ALA A 94 15.68 -16.25 -5.44
CA ALA A 94 14.91 -15.14 -4.86
C ALA A 94 14.07 -15.52 -3.62
N ARG A 95 13.72 -16.80 -3.47
CA ARG A 95 12.89 -17.31 -2.37
C ARG A 95 13.65 -17.49 -1.06
N ASP A 96 14.99 -17.51 -1.12
CA ASP A 96 15.85 -17.78 0.03
C ASP A 96 16.34 -16.46 0.69
N VAL A 97 15.73 -15.31 0.33
CA VAL A 97 16.06 -14.00 0.90
C VAL A 97 14.89 -13.43 1.70
N GLU A 98 15.12 -13.23 2.99
CA GLU A 98 14.18 -12.65 3.95
C GLU A 98 14.21 -11.11 3.92
N PHE A 99 13.83 -10.52 2.78
CA PHE A 99 13.89 -9.06 2.60
C PHE A 99 13.02 -8.28 3.59
N THR A 100 11.88 -8.85 4.00
CA THR A 100 10.97 -8.23 4.97
C THR A 100 11.62 -8.10 6.34
N ASP A 101 12.30 -9.15 6.79
CA ASP A 101 13.00 -9.17 8.09
C ASP A 101 14.17 -8.19 8.11
N ILE A 102 14.92 -8.10 7.01
CA ILE A 102 16.02 -7.14 6.87
C ILE A 102 15.48 -5.71 6.91
N PHE A 103 14.47 -5.39 6.10
CA PHE A 103 13.88 -4.04 6.10
C PHE A 103 13.36 -3.67 7.49
N TYR A 104 12.64 -4.60 8.14
CA TYR A 104 12.10 -4.37 9.47
C TYR A 104 13.22 -4.14 10.50
N GLY A 105 14.26 -4.98 10.48
CA GLY A 105 15.41 -4.88 11.38
C GLY A 105 16.16 -3.56 11.26
N GLU A 106 16.51 -3.15 10.05
CA GLU A 106 17.26 -1.90 9.80
C GLU A 106 16.45 -0.66 10.22
N MET A 107 15.20 -0.55 9.79
CA MET A 107 14.36 0.62 10.12
C MET A 107 14.09 0.71 11.64
N LYS A 108 13.89 -0.44 12.30
CA LYS A 108 13.69 -0.49 13.75
C LYS A 108 14.96 -0.12 14.52
N ALA A 109 16.14 -0.56 14.06
CA ALA A 109 17.42 -0.20 14.66
C ALA A 109 17.69 1.31 14.61
N LEU A 110 17.10 2.00 13.62
CA LEU A 110 17.19 3.45 13.43
C LEU A 110 16.06 4.24 14.09
N ASN A 111 15.25 3.60 14.94
CA ASN A 111 14.10 4.18 15.64
C ASN A 111 13.02 4.77 14.71
N PHE A 112 12.79 4.19 13.53
CA PHE A 112 11.59 4.53 12.75
C PHE A 112 10.34 3.89 13.36
N ASN A 113 9.18 4.55 13.20
CA ASN A 113 7.87 4.03 13.58
C ASN A 113 7.40 2.93 12.62
N ILE A 114 8.03 1.76 12.66
CA ILE A 114 7.71 0.64 11.79
C ILE A 114 6.72 -0.33 12.44
N VAL A 115 5.67 -0.68 11.69
CA VAL A 115 4.61 -1.59 12.16
C VAL A 115 4.58 -2.87 11.35
N GLY A 116 4.05 -3.94 11.95
CA GLY A 116 3.93 -5.25 11.30
C GLY A 116 5.19 -6.11 11.43
N ASP A 117 5.62 -6.37 12.66
CA ASP A 117 6.75 -7.25 12.99
C ASP A 117 6.59 -8.64 12.33
N PRO A 118 7.50 -9.04 11.43
CA PRO A 118 7.41 -10.33 10.73
C PRO A 118 7.57 -11.53 11.68
N ASN A 119 8.20 -11.36 12.84
CA ASN A 119 8.43 -12.42 13.82
C ASN A 119 7.27 -12.61 14.81
N LYS A 120 6.28 -11.71 14.82
CA LYS A 120 5.09 -11.83 15.68
C LYS A 120 4.03 -12.76 15.05
N MET A 121 4.09 -14.04 15.39
CA MET A 121 3.16 -15.07 14.89
C MET A 121 1.67 -14.83 15.23
N PHE A 122 1.38 -14.03 16.25
CA PHE A 122 0.01 -13.68 16.67
C PHE A 122 -0.26 -12.17 16.64
N ALA A 123 0.41 -11.42 15.75
CA ALA A 123 0.20 -9.97 15.60
C ALA A 123 -1.28 -9.58 15.37
N SER A 124 -2.11 -10.49 14.85
CA SER A 124 -3.55 -10.30 14.65
C SER A 124 -4.38 -10.36 15.94
N GLN A 125 -3.82 -10.90 17.03
CA GLN A 125 -4.48 -11.07 18.34
C GLN A 125 -3.99 -10.07 19.41
N SER A 126 -2.90 -9.35 19.16
CA SER A 126 -2.36 -8.32 20.06
C SER A 126 -2.88 -6.91 19.71
N ASP A 127 -2.83 -5.98 20.67
CA ASP A 127 -3.23 -4.56 20.52
C ASP A 127 -2.40 -3.75 19.49
N ASP A 128 -1.38 -4.36 18.87
CA ASP A 128 -0.52 -3.79 17.82
C ASP A 128 -1.21 -3.58 16.46
N ARG A 129 -2.51 -3.27 16.45
CA ARG A 129 -3.31 -3.04 15.23
C ARG A 129 -3.02 -1.70 14.56
N VAL A 130 -1.90 -1.04 14.84
CA VAL A 130 -1.52 0.24 14.23
C VAL A 130 -1.51 0.06 12.70
N GLN A 131 -2.40 0.78 12.01
CA GLN A 131 -2.41 0.80 10.55
C GLN A 131 -1.32 1.76 10.12
N ALA A 132 -0.57 1.39 9.10
CA ALA A 132 0.44 2.26 8.54
C ALA A 132 -0.23 3.37 7.72
N ASP A 133 0.26 4.60 7.90
CA ASP A 133 -0.11 5.74 7.07
C ASP A 133 0.61 5.65 5.72
N TYR A 134 1.80 5.05 5.70
CA TYR A 134 2.57 4.82 4.49
C TYR A 134 2.97 3.35 4.31
N LEU A 135 2.76 2.83 3.11
CA LEU A 135 3.30 1.56 2.66
C LEU A 135 4.55 1.80 1.83
N ILE A 136 5.64 1.11 2.15
CA ILE A 136 6.90 1.19 1.41
C ILE A 136 7.07 -0.09 0.60
N GLY A 137 7.18 0.06 -0.71
CA GLY A 137 7.49 -1.01 -1.66
C GLY A 137 8.85 -0.80 -2.31
N GLY A 138 9.57 -1.89 -2.57
CA GLY A 138 10.85 -1.86 -3.28
C GLY A 138 10.81 -2.61 -4.62
N GLN A 139 11.63 -2.19 -5.57
CA GLN A 139 11.93 -2.93 -6.79
C GLN A 139 13.43 -2.98 -7.01
N ILE A 140 14.02 -4.17 -6.89
CA ILE A 140 15.42 -4.39 -7.21
C ILE A 140 15.59 -4.34 -8.73
N GLU A 141 16.31 -3.32 -9.19
CA GLU A 141 16.55 -3.09 -10.62
C GLU A 141 17.87 -3.69 -11.09
N LYS A 142 18.88 -3.67 -10.22
CA LYS A 142 20.23 -4.13 -10.53
C LYS A 142 20.83 -4.87 -9.35
N ILE A 143 21.55 -5.95 -9.66
CA ILE A 143 22.41 -6.67 -8.73
C ILE A 143 23.75 -6.83 -9.44
N ALA A 144 24.83 -6.48 -8.74
CA ALA A 144 26.20 -6.68 -9.20
C ALA A 144 27.01 -7.32 -8.08
N MET A 145 27.70 -8.43 -8.34
CA MET A 145 28.53 -9.08 -7.33
C MET A 145 29.83 -9.64 -7.92
N ARG A 146 30.84 -9.72 -7.06
CA ARG A 146 32.11 -10.37 -7.29
C ARG A 146 32.32 -11.37 -6.16
N VAL A 147 32.43 -12.63 -6.55
CA VAL A 147 32.29 -13.76 -5.63
C VAL A 147 33.54 -14.62 -5.69
N CYS A 148 34.10 -14.95 -4.54
CA CYS A 148 35.21 -15.87 -4.41
C CYS A 148 34.68 -17.19 -3.83
N LEU A 149 34.88 -18.29 -4.57
CA LEU A 149 34.64 -19.63 -4.05
C LEU A 149 35.88 -20.02 -3.23
N ASP A 150 35.83 -19.99 -1.91
CA ASP A 150 37.06 -20.11 -1.13
C ASP A 150 37.71 -21.49 -1.30
N GLN A 151 39.03 -21.49 -1.46
CA GLN A 151 39.88 -22.67 -1.47
C GLN A 151 41.02 -22.55 -0.47
N ASN A 152 41.55 -23.69 -0.06
CA ASN A 152 42.79 -23.73 0.69
C ASN A 152 43.97 -23.45 -0.24
N VAL A 153 44.69 -22.35 0.02
CA VAL A 153 45.83 -21.89 -0.79
C VAL A 153 46.98 -22.91 -0.86
N TRP A 154 47.13 -23.76 0.17
CA TRP A 154 48.19 -24.78 0.22
C TRP A 154 47.80 -26.09 -0.45
N THR A 155 46.54 -26.51 -0.30
CA THR A 155 46.08 -27.82 -0.81
C THR A 155 45.29 -27.74 -2.11
N GLY A 156 44.87 -26.55 -2.53
CA GLY A 156 43.99 -26.33 -3.67
C GLY A 156 42.57 -26.90 -3.50
N LEU A 157 42.22 -27.37 -2.30
CA LEU A 157 40.92 -27.99 -2.05
C LEU A 157 39.83 -26.92 -1.75
N PRO A 158 38.63 -27.05 -2.33
CA PRO A 158 37.51 -26.15 -2.02
C PRO A 158 37.11 -26.23 -0.54
N ARG A 159 36.84 -25.07 0.08
CA ARG A 159 36.33 -24.99 1.46
C ARG A 159 34.80 -25.10 1.53
N GLY A 160 34.12 -24.99 0.39
CA GLY A 160 32.65 -24.96 0.34
C GLY A 160 32.04 -23.65 0.86
N THR A 161 32.87 -22.66 1.13
CA THR A 161 32.46 -21.31 1.56
C THR A 161 32.61 -20.30 0.43
N VAL A 162 31.91 -19.19 0.56
CA VAL A 162 31.85 -18.12 -0.42
C VAL A 162 32.10 -16.79 0.26
N SER A 163 33.06 -16.02 -0.24
CA SER A 163 33.38 -14.65 0.17
C SER A 163 33.22 -13.68 -1.02
N GLY A 164 33.35 -12.38 -0.79
CA GLY A 164 33.33 -11.39 -1.86
C GLY A 164 32.54 -10.13 -1.52
N ASN A 165 32.09 -9.43 -2.54
CA ASN A 165 31.36 -8.19 -2.40
C ASN A 165 30.29 -8.01 -3.48
N GLY A 166 29.28 -7.21 -3.18
CA GLY A 166 28.20 -6.95 -4.11
C GLY A 166 27.48 -5.65 -3.80
N ALA A 167 26.64 -5.25 -4.73
CA ALA A 167 25.80 -4.08 -4.63
C ALA A 167 24.44 -4.32 -5.26
N VAL A 168 23.44 -3.59 -4.77
CA VAL A 168 22.07 -3.61 -5.26
C VAL A 168 21.59 -2.19 -5.48
N THR A 169 20.78 -1.99 -6.53
CA THR A 169 20.03 -0.75 -6.76
C THR A 169 18.55 -1.05 -6.57
N VAL A 170 17.88 -0.30 -5.70
CA VAL A 170 16.47 -0.47 -5.36
C VAL A 170 15.71 0.81 -5.65
N LEU A 171 14.67 0.71 -6.47
CA LEU A 171 13.66 1.74 -6.64
C LEU A 171 12.62 1.58 -5.53
N TRP A 172 12.42 2.61 -4.71
CA TRP A 172 11.46 2.63 -3.62
C TRP A 172 10.27 3.48 -4.00
N GLN A 173 9.08 2.99 -3.65
CA GLN A 173 7.84 3.73 -3.77
C GLN A 173 7.17 3.80 -2.42
N VAL A 174 6.76 5.01 -2.03
CA VAL A 174 6.00 5.27 -0.81
C VAL A 174 4.57 5.58 -1.20
N PHE A 175 3.66 4.74 -0.74
CA PHE A 175 2.24 4.84 -0.99
C PHE A 175 1.52 5.36 0.25
N SER A 176 0.82 6.49 0.13
CA SER A 176 -0.04 7.02 1.20
C SER A 176 -1.32 6.19 1.26
N THR A 177 -1.61 5.58 2.41
CA THR A 177 -2.87 4.82 2.61
C THR A 177 -4.09 5.74 2.70
N VAL A 178 -3.85 7.01 3.06
CA VAL A 178 -4.85 8.07 3.11
C VAL A 178 -5.19 8.57 1.71
N ASP A 179 -4.19 8.96 0.91
CA ASP A 179 -4.38 9.52 -0.44
C ASP A 179 -4.54 8.46 -1.53
N ARG A 180 -4.22 7.20 -1.22
CA ARG A 180 -4.23 6.05 -2.14
C ARG A 180 -3.42 6.25 -3.42
N LYS A 181 -2.27 6.92 -3.32
CA LYS A 181 -1.35 7.14 -4.43
C LYS A 181 0.10 7.01 -3.96
N VAL A 182 1.00 6.75 -4.91
CA VAL A 182 2.45 6.92 -4.67
C VAL A 182 2.71 8.41 -4.49
N VAL A 183 3.22 8.78 -3.32
CA VAL A 183 3.50 10.17 -2.93
C VAL A 183 4.98 10.50 -2.98
N TYR A 184 5.83 9.49 -2.98
CA TYR A 184 7.27 9.64 -3.06
C TYR A 184 7.90 8.43 -3.75
N GLU A 185 8.92 8.70 -4.57
CA GLU A 185 9.71 7.69 -5.27
C GLU A 185 11.18 8.10 -5.20
N THR A 186 12.04 7.16 -4.83
CA THR A 186 13.48 7.39 -4.72
C THR A 186 14.24 6.13 -5.07
N THR A 187 15.50 6.28 -5.48
CA THR A 187 16.37 5.14 -5.77
C THR A 187 17.54 5.17 -4.80
N THR A 188 17.79 4.05 -4.13
CA THR A 188 18.98 3.89 -3.30
C THR A 188 19.82 2.73 -3.77
N GLU A 189 21.11 2.82 -3.48
CA GLU A 189 22.06 1.74 -3.69
C GLU A 189 22.57 1.28 -2.33
N GLY A 190 22.96 0.02 -2.23
CA GLY A 190 23.62 -0.51 -1.05
C GLY A 190 24.70 -1.49 -1.46
N ALA A 191 25.76 -1.58 -0.66
CA ALA A 191 26.86 -2.52 -0.85
C ALA A 191 26.96 -3.49 0.31
N GLY A 192 27.35 -4.73 0.00
CA GLY A 192 27.62 -5.78 0.97
C GLY A 192 29.01 -6.35 0.72
N LYS A 193 29.73 -6.65 1.79
CA LYS A 193 31.06 -7.26 1.74
C LYS A 193 31.18 -8.37 2.78
N LEU A 194 31.73 -9.49 2.35
CA LEU A 194 31.98 -10.65 3.17
C LEU A 194 33.46 -11.04 3.03
N GLU A 195 34.25 -10.70 4.03
CA GLU A 195 35.71 -10.97 4.06
C GLU A 195 36.01 -12.45 4.35
N GLN A 196 35.26 -13.04 5.28
CA GLN A 196 35.38 -14.45 5.64
C GLN A 196 34.23 -15.21 5.00
N GLY A 197 34.53 -16.13 4.10
CA GLY A 197 33.46 -16.81 3.40
C GLY A 197 32.68 -17.75 4.30
N VAL A 198 31.40 -17.87 3.98
CA VAL A 198 30.46 -18.77 4.65
C VAL A 198 29.74 -19.63 3.63
N SER A 199 29.09 -20.70 4.08
CA SER A 199 28.22 -21.50 3.21
C SER A 199 27.08 -20.62 2.69
N GLY A 200 26.89 -20.55 1.37
CA GLY A 200 25.88 -19.69 0.74
C GLY A 200 26.17 -18.19 0.83
N GLY A 201 27.43 -17.79 0.97
CA GLY A 201 27.85 -16.39 1.14
C GLY A 201 27.37 -15.43 0.05
N GLU A 202 27.07 -15.91 -1.16
CA GLU A 202 26.42 -15.13 -2.22
C GLU A 202 25.07 -14.50 -1.79
N MET A 203 24.32 -15.20 -0.92
CA MET A 203 23.05 -14.70 -0.37
C MET A 203 23.31 -13.69 0.73
N VAL A 204 24.30 -13.94 1.59
CA VAL A 204 24.70 -13.01 2.66
C VAL A 204 25.17 -11.68 2.08
N ILE A 205 25.97 -11.71 1.01
CA ILE A 205 26.41 -10.51 0.30
C ILE A 205 25.21 -9.71 -0.24
N LEU A 206 24.21 -10.40 -0.81
CA LEU A 206 23.01 -9.76 -1.33
C LEU A 206 22.12 -9.18 -0.21
N GLN A 207 21.99 -9.90 0.90
CA GLN A 207 21.26 -9.43 2.09
C GLN A 207 21.91 -8.17 2.67
N GLU A 208 23.23 -8.17 2.83
CA GLU A 208 23.97 -7.00 3.32
C GLU A 208 23.87 -5.81 2.36
N ALA A 209 23.97 -6.06 1.05
CA ALA A 209 23.77 -5.01 0.06
C ALA A 209 22.35 -4.42 0.13
N PHE A 210 21.32 -5.25 0.32
CA PHE A 210 19.95 -4.77 0.51
C PHE A 210 19.79 -3.99 1.81
N ALA A 211 20.37 -4.45 2.91
CA ALA A 211 20.41 -3.73 4.19
C ALA A 211 21.04 -2.35 4.02
N GLY A 212 22.16 -2.24 3.31
CA GLY A 212 22.78 -0.95 2.95
C GLY A 212 21.85 -0.04 2.15
N ALA A 213 21.08 -0.59 1.21
CA ALA A 213 20.12 0.19 0.43
C ALA A 213 18.97 0.72 1.33
N VAL A 214 18.54 -0.06 2.33
CA VAL A 214 17.56 0.36 3.33
C VAL A 214 18.13 1.45 4.24
N ARG A 215 19.39 1.33 4.71
CA ARG A 215 20.07 2.40 5.47
C ARG A 215 20.15 3.70 4.68
N ASN A 216 20.48 3.61 3.39
CA ASN A 216 20.51 4.76 2.49
C ASN A 216 19.12 5.35 2.20
N LEU A 217 18.06 4.55 2.31
CA LEU A 217 16.68 5.03 2.26
C LEU A 217 16.31 5.73 3.57
N ALA A 218 16.70 5.16 4.71
CA ALA A 218 16.47 5.75 6.02
C ALA A 218 17.21 7.09 6.22
N ALA A 219 18.33 7.30 5.51
CA ALA A 219 19.06 8.57 5.49
C ALA A 219 18.47 9.63 4.53
N ASP A 220 17.45 9.28 3.73
CA ASP A 220 16.82 10.18 2.77
C ASP A 220 16.03 11.29 3.48
N GLN A 221 16.50 12.54 3.36
CA GLN A 221 15.90 13.69 4.04
C GLN A 221 14.50 14.03 3.52
N GLU A 222 14.19 13.74 2.26
CA GLU A 222 12.85 13.97 1.70
C GLU A 222 11.86 12.94 2.24
N LEU A 223 12.29 11.68 2.36
CA LEU A 223 11.51 10.64 3.05
C LEU A 223 11.28 11.01 4.52
N ILE A 224 12.33 11.37 5.24
CA ILE A 224 12.22 11.79 6.65
C ILE A 224 11.28 13.00 6.75
N GLY A 225 11.40 13.97 5.84
CA GLY A 225 10.52 15.13 5.76
C GLY A 225 9.06 14.75 5.58
N LEU A 226 8.75 13.84 4.65
CA LEU A 226 7.41 13.29 4.43
C LEU A 226 6.87 12.66 5.72
N LEU A 227 7.66 11.82 6.39
CA LEU A 227 7.25 11.10 7.60
C LEU A 227 7.12 11.99 8.84
N LYS A 228 7.90 13.08 8.93
CA LYS A 228 7.78 14.12 9.99
C LYS A 228 6.63 15.08 9.75
N SER A 229 6.36 15.41 8.48
CA SER A 229 5.27 16.31 8.09
C SER A 229 3.88 15.69 8.27
N ALA A 230 3.83 14.41 8.63
CA ALA A 230 2.65 13.74 9.14
C ALA A 230 2.32 14.20 10.57
N GLU A 231 2.19 15.51 10.79
CA GLU A 231 1.10 15.93 11.65
C GLU A 231 -0.20 15.44 11.00
N PRO A 232 -1.23 15.01 11.77
CA PRO A 232 -2.52 14.73 11.18
C PRO A 232 -2.89 15.95 10.35
N THR A 233 -3.07 15.79 9.04
CA THR A 233 -3.25 16.91 8.12
C THR A 233 -4.50 17.70 8.53
N TYR A 234 -4.32 18.66 9.45
CA TYR A 234 -5.24 19.75 9.74
C TYR A 234 -5.35 20.67 8.50
N ALA A 235 -4.48 20.48 7.50
CA ALA A 235 -4.54 21.12 6.20
C ALA A 235 -5.60 20.54 5.24
N ASP A 236 -6.28 19.42 5.57
CA ASP A 236 -7.49 19.00 4.85
C ASP A 236 -8.81 19.49 5.50
N ILE A 237 -8.72 20.33 6.54
CA ILE A 237 -9.92 21.00 7.10
C ILE A 237 -10.33 22.22 6.26
N ARG A 238 -9.56 22.60 5.21
CA ARG A 238 -9.96 23.68 4.29
C ARG A 238 -10.96 23.23 3.23
N LYS A 239 -12.21 23.11 3.68
CA LYS A 239 -13.43 23.78 3.17
C LYS A 239 -14.65 23.09 3.76
N VAL A 240 -14.66 22.96 5.07
CA VAL A 240 -15.89 23.28 5.77
C VAL A 240 -15.79 24.78 6.01
N ASP A 241 -16.40 25.59 5.12
CA ASP A 241 -16.31 27.05 5.27
C ASP A 241 -16.67 27.43 6.71
N ASP A 242 -16.04 28.48 7.25
CA ASP A 242 -16.40 29.06 8.55
C ASP A 242 -17.92 29.38 8.61
N VAL A 243 -18.54 29.55 7.44
CA VAL A 243 -19.98 29.67 7.24
C VAL A 243 -20.63 28.29 7.21
N SER A 244 -21.51 28.04 8.18
CA SER A 244 -22.35 26.85 8.24
C SER A 244 -23.22 26.71 6.99
N LEU A 245 -23.27 25.50 6.43
CA LEU A 245 -24.17 25.18 5.32
C LEU A 245 -25.57 24.92 5.87
N GLU A 246 -26.48 25.86 5.65
CA GLU A 246 -27.86 25.73 6.11
C GLU A 246 -28.71 24.87 5.17
N ILE A 247 -29.39 23.86 5.72
CA ILE A 247 -30.31 22.99 4.99
C ILE A 247 -31.72 23.03 5.56
N ASP A 248 -32.73 22.82 4.71
CA ASP A 248 -34.11 22.73 5.16
C ASP A 248 -34.36 21.39 5.87
N ARG A 249 -35.14 21.42 6.96
CA ARG A 249 -35.51 20.21 7.68
C ARG A 249 -36.64 19.48 6.96
N VAL A 250 -36.39 18.23 6.60
CA VAL A 250 -37.41 17.31 6.09
C VAL A 250 -38.10 16.63 7.28
N PRO A 251 -39.45 16.63 7.36
CA PRO A 251 -40.17 15.95 8.43
C PRO A 251 -39.85 14.45 8.51
N LEU A 252 -39.66 13.94 9.73
CA LEU A 252 -39.44 12.52 9.95
C LEU A 252 -40.67 11.70 9.52
N ARG A 253 -40.40 10.50 8.99
CA ARG A 253 -41.43 9.54 8.63
C ARG A 253 -41.98 8.84 9.87
N ALA A 254 -43.29 8.60 9.84
CA ALA A 254 -44.02 7.95 10.93
C ALA A 254 -44.44 6.51 10.62
N LYS A 255 -44.49 6.11 9.34
CA LYS A 255 -44.80 4.73 8.94
C LYS A 255 -43.53 3.92 8.73
N THR A 256 -43.68 2.60 8.70
CA THR A 256 -42.57 1.67 8.46
C THR A 256 -41.93 1.89 7.09
N ILE A 257 -40.62 1.62 7.00
CA ILE A 257 -39.78 1.81 5.82
C ILE A 257 -40.36 1.18 4.54
N THR A 258 -41.09 0.05 4.67
CA THR A 258 -41.75 -0.63 3.55
C THR A 258 -42.70 0.29 2.76
N ASN A 259 -43.30 1.28 3.41
CA ASN A 259 -44.18 2.26 2.74
C ASN A 259 -43.42 3.27 1.87
N TYR A 260 -42.11 3.39 2.04
CA TYR A 260 -41.30 4.44 1.45
C TYR A 260 -40.10 3.92 0.65
N ILE A 261 -39.89 2.59 0.61
CA ILE A 261 -38.63 2.01 0.16
C ILE A 261 -38.28 2.39 -1.28
N ASP A 262 -39.25 2.42 -2.19
CA ASP A 262 -38.99 2.81 -3.59
C ASP A 262 -38.57 4.27 -3.73
N ASN A 263 -39.13 5.15 -2.90
CA ASN A 263 -38.73 6.56 -2.87
C ASN A 263 -37.34 6.70 -2.26
N ILE A 264 -37.05 5.98 -1.18
CA ILE A 264 -35.73 5.99 -0.54
C ILE A 264 -34.65 5.48 -1.50
N ARG A 265 -34.89 4.39 -2.21
CA ARG A 265 -33.95 3.82 -3.17
C ARG A 265 -33.63 4.79 -4.31
N ARG A 266 -34.57 5.65 -4.71
CA ARG A 266 -34.34 6.74 -5.69
C ARG A 266 -33.53 7.90 -5.13
N SER A 267 -33.46 8.04 -3.81
CA SER A 267 -32.64 9.03 -3.11
C SER A 267 -31.21 8.56 -2.84
N VAL A 268 -30.89 7.31 -3.17
CA VAL A 268 -29.54 6.73 -3.07
C VAL A 268 -28.91 6.68 -4.46
N VAL A 269 -27.63 7.00 -4.53
CA VAL A 269 -26.85 7.08 -5.77
C VAL A 269 -25.58 6.24 -5.65
N THR A 270 -25.09 5.76 -6.79
CA THR A 270 -23.72 5.22 -6.88
C THR A 270 -22.77 6.37 -7.20
N VAL A 271 -21.71 6.52 -6.42
CA VAL A 271 -20.65 7.52 -6.65
C VAL A 271 -19.50 6.81 -7.37
N GLU A 272 -19.24 7.18 -8.63
CA GLU A 272 -18.19 6.56 -9.46
C GLU A 272 -16.83 7.22 -9.16
N SER A 273 -15.85 6.42 -8.77
CA SER A 273 -14.46 6.83 -8.52
C SER A 273 -13.54 6.08 -9.51
N GLY A 274 -12.35 6.59 -9.85
CA GLY A 274 -11.63 6.22 -11.10
C GLY A 274 -11.63 4.73 -11.46
N SER A 275 -11.27 3.85 -10.52
CA SER A 275 -11.25 2.39 -10.70
C SER A 275 -12.24 1.64 -9.78
N GLY A 276 -13.17 2.34 -9.13
CA GLY A 276 -14.07 1.78 -8.13
C GLY A 276 -15.40 2.54 -8.02
N HIS A 277 -16.13 2.27 -6.95
CA HIS A 277 -17.34 3.03 -6.65
C HIS A 277 -17.70 2.94 -5.17
N GLY A 278 -18.51 3.89 -4.74
CA GLY A 278 -19.22 3.86 -3.47
C GLY A 278 -20.68 4.22 -3.66
N SER A 279 -21.30 4.63 -2.57
CA SER A 279 -22.68 5.06 -2.50
C SER A 279 -22.77 6.48 -1.94
N GLY A 280 -23.91 7.11 -2.15
CA GLY A 280 -24.26 8.39 -1.54
C GLY A 280 -25.76 8.51 -1.43
N PHE A 281 -26.25 9.49 -0.70
CA PHE A 281 -27.68 9.74 -0.59
C PHE A 281 -28.01 11.23 -0.48
N PHE A 282 -29.16 11.63 -1.04
CA PHE A 282 -29.64 13.00 -1.00
C PHE A 282 -30.07 13.40 0.42
N ILE A 283 -29.45 14.45 0.95
CA ILE A 283 -29.85 15.12 2.22
C ILE A 283 -30.64 16.41 1.96
N THR A 284 -30.48 16.99 0.78
CA THR A 284 -31.38 18.00 0.19
C THR A 284 -31.64 17.60 -1.27
N PRO A 285 -32.51 18.32 -2.03
CA PRO A 285 -32.68 18.07 -3.46
C PRO A 285 -31.40 18.25 -4.30
N THR A 286 -30.35 18.85 -3.73
CA THR A 286 -29.12 19.23 -4.45
C THR A 286 -27.84 18.79 -3.75
N LEU A 287 -27.91 18.30 -2.51
CA LEU A 287 -26.76 17.87 -1.72
C LEU A 287 -26.81 16.36 -1.48
N VAL A 288 -25.71 15.70 -1.81
CA VAL A 288 -25.50 14.27 -1.61
C VAL A 288 -24.43 14.06 -0.55
N MET A 289 -24.74 13.32 0.50
CA MET A 289 -23.78 12.87 1.49
C MET A 289 -23.13 11.56 1.04
N THR A 290 -21.82 11.44 1.26
CA THR A 290 -21.02 10.23 0.99
C THR A 290 -19.80 10.17 1.92
N ASN A 291 -18.94 9.17 1.77
CA ASN A 291 -17.66 9.13 2.47
C ASN A 291 -16.58 9.94 1.74
N PHE A 292 -15.62 10.47 2.48
CA PHE A 292 -14.48 11.19 1.90
C PHE A 292 -13.63 10.27 1.02
N HIS A 293 -13.31 9.05 1.47
CA HIS A 293 -12.48 8.13 0.69
C HIS A 293 -13.12 7.70 -0.65
N VAL A 294 -14.45 7.74 -0.76
CA VAL A 294 -15.18 7.45 -2.00
C VAL A 294 -14.93 8.53 -3.06
N THR A 295 -14.63 9.77 -2.62
CA THR A 295 -14.31 10.87 -3.55
C THR A 295 -12.90 10.80 -4.12
N GLU A 296 -12.01 9.93 -3.59
CA GLU A 296 -10.59 9.86 -3.99
C GLU A 296 -9.89 11.23 -4.01
N ASN A 297 -10.29 12.14 -3.12
CA ASN A 297 -9.81 13.53 -3.07
C ASN A 297 -10.00 14.31 -4.39
N ARG A 298 -10.99 13.94 -5.21
CA ARG A 298 -11.36 14.65 -6.44
C ARG A 298 -12.37 15.77 -6.15
N ASP A 299 -12.33 16.83 -6.95
CA ASP A 299 -13.30 17.94 -6.87
C ASP A 299 -14.60 17.66 -7.61
N LEU A 300 -14.54 16.86 -8.68
CA LEU A 300 -15.69 16.54 -9.51
C LEU A 300 -15.95 15.04 -9.49
N MET A 301 -17.20 14.69 -9.20
CA MET A 301 -17.67 13.32 -9.11
C MET A 301 -18.75 13.04 -10.15
N ARG A 302 -18.78 11.81 -10.64
CA ARG A 302 -19.88 11.32 -11.48
C ARG A 302 -20.78 10.43 -10.64
N LEU A 303 -22.05 10.78 -10.58
CA LEU A 303 -23.05 10.07 -9.78
C LEU A 303 -23.99 9.35 -10.73
N ARG A 304 -24.27 8.08 -10.45
CA ARG A 304 -25.23 7.27 -11.19
C ARG A 304 -26.48 7.08 -10.33
N LEU A 305 -27.61 7.52 -10.86
CA LEU A 305 -28.93 7.35 -10.26
C LEU A 305 -29.39 5.90 -10.45
N ILE A 306 -30.37 5.46 -9.64
CA ILE A 306 -30.97 4.13 -9.78
C ILE A 306 -31.62 3.89 -11.16
N THR A 307 -31.98 4.95 -11.87
CA THR A 307 -32.50 4.89 -13.25
C THR A 307 -31.40 4.59 -14.29
N GLY A 308 -30.13 4.58 -13.87
CA GLY A 308 -28.96 4.46 -14.73
C GLY A 308 -28.45 5.79 -15.28
N ARG A 309 -29.23 6.88 -15.18
CA ARG A 309 -28.80 8.22 -15.58
C ARG A 309 -27.60 8.68 -14.76
N LYS A 310 -26.63 9.28 -15.43
CA LYS A 310 -25.44 9.88 -14.81
C LYS A 310 -25.63 11.39 -14.67
N ILE A 311 -25.19 11.93 -13.54
CA ILE A 311 -25.11 13.36 -13.27
C ILE A 311 -23.71 13.69 -12.76
N LEU A 312 -23.30 14.95 -12.90
CA LEU A 312 -22.05 15.45 -12.34
C LEU A 312 -22.34 16.20 -11.05
N GLY A 313 -21.38 16.17 -10.13
CA GLY A 313 -21.42 16.95 -8.91
C GLY A 313 -20.04 17.41 -8.47
N GLU A 314 -20.02 18.52 -7.73
CA GLU A 314 -18.82 19.13 -7.14
C GLU A 314 -18.74 18.80 -5.66
N VAL A 315 -17.58 18.40 -5.16
CA VAL A 315 -17.38 18.14 -3.74
C VAL A 315 -17.12 19.46 -3.01
N ILE A 316 -18.11 19.92 -2.23
CA ILE A 316 -18.12 21.25 -1.59
C ILE A 316 -17.74 21.24 -0.10
N ARG A 317 -17.79 20.06 0.55
CA ARG A 317 -17.42 19.86 1.96
C ARG A 317 -16.72 18.51 2.11
N ARG A 318 -15.66 18.45 2.92
CA ARG A 318 -14.90 17.23 3.23
C ARG A 318 -14.46 17.25 4.68
N HIS A 319 -14.45 16.09 5.31
CA HIS A 319 -13.84 15.92 6.63
C HIS A 319 -13.13 14.57 6.69
N PRO A 320 -11.83 14.51 6.31
CA PRO A 320 -11.11 13.24 6.18
C PRO A 320 -11.03 12.41 7.46
N LYS A 321 -10.81 13.06 8.61
CA LYS A 321 -10.72 12.37 9.91
C LYS A 321 -12.00 11.60 10.27
N ARG A 322 -13.15 12.04 9.77
CA ARG A 322 -14.44 11.38 9.99
C ARG A 322 -14.95 10.64 8.75
N ASP A 323 -14.17 10.65 7.67
CA ASP A 323 -14.49 10.02 6.42
C ASP A 323 -15.87 10.41 5.86
N VAL A 324 -16.22 11.70 5.87
CA VAL A 324 -17.48 12.21 5.30
C VAL A 324 -17.25 13.35 4.31
N ALA A 325 -18.12 13.46 3.31
CA ALA A 325 -18.08 14.52 2.31
C ALA A 325 -19.50 14.87 1.80
N ILE A 326 -19.66 16.09 1.29
CA ILE A 326 -20.86 16.54 0.56
C ILE A 326 -20.52 16.83 -0.88
N ILE A 327 -21.36 16.30 -1.78
CA ILE A 327 -21.35 16.59 -3.20
C ILE A 327 -22.57 17.44 -3.54
N GLN A 328 -22.33 18.61 -4.12
CA GLN A 328 -23.32 19.48 -4.73
C GLN A 328 -23.63 19.01 -6.15
N VAL A 329 -24.91 18.87 -6.47
CA VAL A 329 -25.39 18.58 -7.83
C VAL A 329 -26.43 19.60 -8.27
N GLU A 330 -26.71 19.62 -9.57
CA GLU A 330 -27.82 20.37 -10.13
C GLU A 330 -29.18 19.85 -9.62
N PRO A 331 -30.18 20.73 -9.38
CA PRO A 331 -31.52 20.31 -8.99
C PRO A 331 -32.14 19.37 -10.04
N SER A 332 -32.42 18.13 -9.64
CA SER A 332 -32.93 17.09 -10.56
C SER A 332 -34.20 16.40 -10.06
N GLY A 333 -34.90 16.99 -9.09
CA GLY A 333 -36.20 16.51 -8.58
C GLY A 333 -36.10 15.29 -7.66
N HIS A 334 -34.91 15.02 -7.08
CA HIS A 334 -34.75 13.96 -6.08
C HIS A 334 -35.28 14.41 -4.72
N LEU A 335 -35.91 13.47 -4.00
CA LEU A 335 -36.40 13.71 -2.67
C LEU A 335 -35.29 13.42 -1.65
N PRO A 336 -34.99 14.35 -0.74
CA PRO A 336 -34.05 14.08 0.34
C PRO A 336 -34.58 13.01 1.32
N ILE A 337 -33.66 12.28 1.94
CA ILE A 337 -33.96 11.36 3.04
C ILE A 337 -34.08 12.20 4.33
N PRO A 338 -35.18 12.07 5.10
CA PRO A 338 -35.30 12.74 6.40
C PRO A 338 -34.20 12.29 7.37
N ILE A 339 -33.65 13.23 8.14
CA ILE A 339 -32.54 12.97 9.07
C ILE A 339 -33.05 12.99 10.51
N ARG A 340 -32.80 11.91 11.23
CA ARG A 340 -33.09 11.79 12.66
C ARG A 340 -31.85 12.16 13.46
N MET A 341 -31.91 13.27 14.19
CA MET A 341 -30.82 13.73 15.06
C MET A 341 -30.74 12.98 16.40
N THR A 342 -31.85 12.38 16.85
CA THR A 342 -31.84 11.57 18.07
C THR A 342 -31.08 10.27 17.83
N PRO A 343 -30.02 9.96 18.61
CA PRO A 343 -29.26 8.73 18.44
C PRO A 343 -30.14 7.48 18.44
N VAL A 344 -29.71 6.47 17.71
CA VAL A 344 -30.27 5.13 17.79
C VAL A 344 -29.96 4.49 19.14
N LYS A 345 -30.66 3.42 19.49
CA LYS A 345 -30.37 2.62 20.70
C LYS A 345 -29.89 1.23 20.31
N ILE A 346 -29.11 0.60 21.19
CA ILE A 346 -28.79 -0.83 21.06
C ILE A 346 -30.11 -1.61 20.98
N THR A 347 -30.15 -2.62 20.11
CA THR A 347 -31.31 -3.43 19.70
C THR A 347 -32.33 -2.76 18.79
N GLU A 348 -32.15 -1.47 18.45
CA GLU A 348 -33.01 -0.80 17.47
C GLU A 348 -32.80 -1.38 16.07
N GLU A 349 -33.90 -1.66 15.36
CA GLU A 349 -33.85 -2.15 13.98
C GLU A 349 -33.31 -1.08 13.03
N VAL A 350 -32.39 -1.48 12.16
CA VAL A 350 -31.76 -0.60 11.19
C VAL A 350 -31.63 -1.26 9.81
N TYR A 351 -31.58 -0.42 8.78
CA TYR A 351 -31.53 -0.83 7.38
C TYR A 351 -30.41 -0.09 6.66
N ALA A 352 -29.56 -0.78 5.90
CA ALA A 352 -28.56 -0.14 5.06
C ALA A 352 -28.99 -0.17 3.59
N ILE A 353 -28.77 0.94 2.87
CA ILE A 353 -29.01 1.03 1.43
C ILE A 353 -27.79 1.57 0.71
N GLY A 354 -27.35 0.85 -0.33
CA GLY A 354 -26.16 1.18 -1.11
C GLY A 354 -26.08 0.46 -2.46
N SER A 355 -24.88 0.44 -3.04
CA SER A 355 -24.54 -0.16 -4.34
C SER A 355 -23.43 -1.22 -4.19
N PRO A 356 -23.71 -2.37 -3.56
CA PRO A 356 -22.70 -3.36 -3.23
C PRO A 356 -22.12 -4.00 -4.50
N LEU A 357 -20.80 -4.20 -4.54
CA LEU A 357 -19.99 -4.97 -5.49
C LEU A 357 -20.02 -4.52 -6.96
N ASP A 358 -21.17 -4.18 -7.50
CA ASP A 358 -21.40 -3.75 -8.88
C ASP A 358 -22.35 -2.55 -8.89
N PRO A 359 -22.08 -1.48 -9.68
CA PRO A 359 -23.00 -0.36 -9.85
C PRO A 359 -24.43 -0.74 -10.28
N LYS A 360 -24.63 -1.92 -10.89
CA LYS A 360 -25.95 -2.48 -11.24
C LYS A 360 -26.77 -2.92 -10.01
N LEU A 361 -26.12 -3.15 -8.88
CA LEU A 361 -26.77 -3.53 -7.62
C LEU A 361 -27.18 -2.30 -6.79
N SER A 362 -27.19 -1.11 -7.39
CA SER A 362 -27.65 0.14 -6.76
C SER A 362 -29.03 -0.01 -6.12
N GLY A 363 -29.14 0.44 -4.87
CA GLY A 363 -30.38 0.40 -4.09
C GLY A 363 -30.65 -0.97 -3.47
N THR A 364 -29.63 -1.80 -3.25
CA THR A 364 -29.72 -3.00 -2.42
C THR A 364 -30.03 -2.60 -0.99
N VAL A 365 -30.95 -3.32 -0.34
CA VAL A 365 -31.40 -3.08 1.04
C VAL A 365 -31.01 -4.28 1.90
N SER A 366 -30.32 -4.05 3.00
CA SER A 366 -30.04 -5.05 4.04
C SER A 366 -30.61 -4.59 5.38
N LYS A 367 -30.97 -5.53 6.26
CA LYS A 367 -31.60 -5.29 7.56
C LYS A 367 -30.74 -5.92 8.68
N GLY A 368 -30.73 -5.27 9.84
CA GLY A 368 -30.10 -5.75 11.07
C GLY A 368 -30.58 -4.94 12.27
N ILE A 369 -29.80 -4.95 13.34
CA ILE A 369 -29.98 -4.19 14.57
C ILE A 369 -28.70 -3.47 14.97
N VAL A 370 -28.83 -2.41 15.76
CA VAL A 370 -27.68 -1.80 16.43
C VAL A 370 -27.16 -2.76 17.50
N SER A 371 -25.92 -3.20 17.35
CA SER A 371 -25.28 -4.16 18.25
C SER A 371 -24.57 -3.47 19.41
N LYS A 372 -23.86 -2.36 19.15
CA LYS A 372 -23.19 -1.54 20.17
C LYS A 372 -22.73 -0.19 19.60
N PHE A 373 -22.23 0.68 20.45
CA PHE A 373 -21.39 1.81 20.07
C PHE A 373 -19.92 1.45 20.30
N ALA A 374 -19.04 1.86 19.39
CA ALA A 374 -17.62 1.54 19.45
C ALA A 374 -16.78 2.76 19.06
N SER A 375 -15.78 3.10 19.87
CA SER A 375 -14.79 4.11 19.48
C SER A 375 -13.89 3.56 18.39
N ASN A 376 -13.73 4.31 17.30
CA ASN A 376 -12.72 4.04 16.29
C ASN A 376 -11.34 4.53 16.72
N ARG A 377 -10.37 4.33 15.83
CA ARG A 377 -8.95 4.66 16.05
C ARG A 377 -8.70 6.15 16.25
N GLN A 378 -9.60 6.99 15.75
CA GLN A 378 -9.56 8.45 15.89
C GLN A 378 -10.24 8.93 17.18
N GLY A 379 -10.69 8.00 18.04
CA GLY A 379 -11.42 8.30 19.26
C GLY A 379 -12.87 8.74 19.04
N LEU A 380 -13.40 8.58 17.82
CA LEU A 380 -14.76 8.97 17.46
C LEU A 380 -15.70 7.76 17.61
N GLU A 381 -16.92 8.00 18.07
CA GLU A 381 -17.89 6.92 18.30
C GLU A 381 -18.58 6.49 17.00
N ASP A 382 -18.61 5.20 16.71
CA ASP A 382 -19.33 4.59 15.59
C ASP A 382 -20.49 3.72 16.06
N ILE A 383 -21.53 3.65 15.23
CA ILE A 383 -22.62 2.68 15.37
C ILE A 383 -22.11 1.36 14.81
N GLN A 384 -22.10 0.31 15.63
CA GLN A 384 -21.92 -1.05 15.14
C GLN A 384 -23.30 -1.70 14.94
N ALA A 385 -23.52 -2.30 13.77
CA ALA A 385 -24.73 -3.06 13.48
C ALA A 385 -24.40 -4.35 12.72
N ASP A 386 -25.26 -5.35 12.86
CA ASP A 386 -25.16 -6.65 12.17
C ASP A 386 -25.84 -6.63 10.78
N VAL A 387 -25.92 -5.45 10.18
CA VAL A 387 -26.45 -5.25 8.82
C VAL A 387 -25.38 -5.65 7.81
N ASP A 388 -25.69 -6.56 6.89
CA ASP A 388 -24.76 -6.97 5.84
C ASP A 388 -24.38 -5.81 4.91
N ILE A 389 -23.11 -5.42 4.93
CA ILE A 389 -22.52 -4.50 3.97
C ILE A 389 -21.27 -5.10 3.31
N HIS A 390 -21.05 -4.72 2.05
CA HIS A 390 -19.92 -5.17 1.23
C HIS A 390 -19.24 -3.97 0.57
N GLY A 391 -18.10 -4.18 -0.11
CA GLY A 391 -17.46 -3.15 -0.93
C GLY A 391 -18.49 -2.52 -1.89
N GLY A 392 -18.51 -1.20 -2.01
CA GLY A 392 -19.53 -0.45 -2.76
C GLY A 392 -20.66 0.15 -1.91
N ASN A 393 -20.86 -0.31 -0.66
CA ASN A 393 -21.79 0.31 0.28
C ASN A 393 -21.21 1.52 1.01
N SER A 394 -19.89 1.73 1.01
CA SER A 394 -19.28 2.94 1.62
C SER A 394 -19.94 4.21 1.08
N GLY A 395 -20.37 5.09 1.98
CA GLY A 395 -21.08 6.34 1.71
C GLY A 395 -22.60 6.18 1.59
N GLY A 396 -23.11 4.96 1.67
CA GLY A 396 -24.55 4.65 1.73
C GLY A 396 -25.19 5.08 3.05
N VAL A 397 -26.51 4.94 3.12
CA VAL A 397 -27.31 5.40 4.27
C VAL A 397 -27.67 4.23 5.19
N LEU A 398 -27.53 4.45 6.50
CA LEU A 398 -28.17 3.64 7.54
C LEU A 398 -29.47 4.33 7.98
N LEU A 399 -30.55 3.57 8.02
CA LEU A 399 -31.91 4.06 8.26
C LEU A 399 -32.52 3.37 9.49
N ASP A 400 -33.35 4.09 10.24
CA ASP A 400 -34.25 3.49 11.23
C ASP A 400 -35.42 2.73 10.57
N SER A 401 -36.26 2.09 11.39
CA SER A 401 -37.43 1.32 10.94
C SER A 401 -38.50 2.13 10.20
N ASN A 402 -38.43 3.47 10.26
CA ASN A 402 -39.32 4.38 9.54
C ASN A 402 -38.67 4.94 8.26
N GLY A 403 -37.42 4.60 7.98
CA GLY A 403 -36.68 5.08 6.81
C GLY A 403 -36.13 6.50 6.99
N ASN A 404 -35.79 6.91 8.21
CA ASN A 404 -35.05 8.14 8.47
C ASN A 404 -33.55 7.83 8.61
N ALA A 405 -32.69 8.68 8.04
CA ALA A 405 -31.24 8.54 8.14
C ALA A 405 -30.77 8.69 9.59
N VAL A 406 -29.97 7.74 10.03
CA VAL A 406 -29.34 7.66 11.36
C VAL A 406 -27.82 7.48 11.29
N GLY A 407 -27.28 7.08 10.13
CA GLY A 407 -25.84 7.02 9.92
C GLY A 407 -25.41 6.87 8.47
N VAL A 408 -24.10 6.87 8.25
CA VAL A 408 -23.44 6.68 6.95
C VAL A 408 -22.60 5.41 7.02
N SER A 409 -22.80 4.49 6.08
CA SER A 409 -22.04 3.24 6.05
C SER A 409 -20.60 3.47 5.58
N TYR A 410 -19.64 2.84 6.24
CA TYR A 410 -18.28 2.71 5.73
C TYR A 410 -17.81 1.27 5.92
N ALA A 411 -17.11 0.71 4.94
CA ALA A 411 -16.71 -0.69 4.97
C ALA A 411 -15.73 -0.94 6.13
N GLY A 412 -16.13 -1.81 7.07
CA GLY A 412 -15.27 -2.34 8.12
C GLY A 412 -14.40 -3.49 7.60
N ILE A 413 -13.09 -3.41 7.85
CA ILE A 413 -12.07 -4.48 7.86
C ILE A 413 -12.40 -5.72 6.98
N SER A 414 -12.12 -5.65 5.67
CA SER A 414 -11.95 -6.88 4.88
C SER A 414 -10.53 -7.40 5.09
N GLY A 415 -10.35 -8.26 6.09
CA GLY A 415 -9.15 -9.10 6.16
C GLY A 415 -9.09 -10.01 4.94
N SER A 416 -7.91 -10.10 4.33
CA SER A 416 -7.55 -10.99 3.21
C SER A 416 -8.37 -12.28 3.16
N GLY A 417 -9.33 -12.35 2.23
CA GLY A 417 -9.97 -13.59 1.79
C GLY A 417 -10.96 -14.27 2.74
N LYS A 418 -11.41 -13.65 3.83
CA LYS A 418 -12.48 -14.22 4.70
C LYS A 418 -13.76 -13.39 4.61
N MET A 419 -14.90 -14.09 4.51
CA MET A 419 -16.27 -13.53 4.56
C MET A 419 -16.42 -12.53 5.71
N SER A 420 -17.15 -11.43 5.46
CA SER A 420 -17.57 -10.47 6.49
C SER A 420 -18.21 -11.23 7.66
N VAL A 421 -17.71 -11.06 8.88
CA VAL A 421 -18.20 -11.74 10.09
C VAL A 421 -19.41 -11.00 10.68
N GLY A 422 -20.19 -10.28 9.85
CA GLY A 422 -21.35 -9.50 10.30
C GLY A 422 -21.01 -8.31 11.20
N LEU A 423 -19.75 -7.84 11.21
CA LEU A 423 -19.33 -6.69 12.01
C LEU A 423 -19.16 -5.46 11.11
N ASN A 424 -20.18 -4.61 11.11
CA ASN A 424 -20.25 -3.46 10.23
C ASN A 424 -20.42 -2.17 11.03
N PHE A 425 -19.80 -1.09 10.55
CA PHE A 425 -19.72 0.18 11.26
C PHE A 425 -20.31 1.31 10.43
N PHE A 426 -20.89 2.27 11.12
CA PHE A 426 -21.60 3.39 10.53
C PHE A 426 -21.31 4.66 11.34
N ILE A 427 -21.03 5.74 10.63
CA ILE A 427 -20.83 7.06 11.21
C ILE A 427 -22.21 7.60 11.63
N PRO A 428 -22.47 7.96 12.90
CA PRO A 428 -23.68 8.63 13.32
C PRO A 428 -23.98 9.88 12.48
N ILE A 429 -25.23 10.00 12.01
CA ILE A 429 -25.60 11.09 11.09
C ILE A 429 -25.46 12.48 11.71
N ALA A 430 -25.71 12.59 13.02
CA ALA A 430 -25.58 13.85 13.74
C ALA A 430 -24.13 14.33 13.76
N ASP A 431 -23.19 13.42 14.02
CA ASP A 431 -21.76 13.72 14.04
C ASP A 431 -21.23 13.99 12.61
N ALA A 432 -21.72 13.28 11.59
CA ALA A 432 -21.41 13.60 10.19
C ALA A 432 -21.79 15.06 9.83
N LEU A 433 -23.01 15.49 10.20
CA LEU A 433 -23.46 16.86 9.97
C LEU A 433 -22.63 17.89 10.73
N GLU A 434 -22.32 17.62 12.01
CA GLU A 434 -21.47 18.48 12.84
C GLU A 434 -20.09 18.67 12.21
N LYS A 435 -19.41 17.57 11.83
CA LYS A 435 -18.07 17.62 11.23
C LYS A 435 -18.05 18.27 9.85
N LEU A 436 -19.19 18.34 9.16
CA LEU A 436 -19.34 19.05 7.89
C LEU A 436 -19.90 20.48 8.04
N ASN A 437 -20.07 20.98 9.28
CA ASN A 437 -20.70 22.27 9.62
C ASN A 437 -22.02 22.49 8.87
N ILE A 438 -22.91 21.50 8.94
CA ILE A 438 -24.23 21.55 8.32
C ILE A 438 -25.27 21.74 9.43
N VAL A 439 -26.09 22.78 9.30
CA VAL A 439 -27.11 23.14 10.28
C VAL A 439 -28.49 23.16 9.64
N PHE A 440 -29.54 22.87 10.40
CA PHE A 440 -30.91 23.03 9.92
C PHE A 440 -31.35 24.49 10.09
N LYS A 441 -31.99 25.06 9.06
CA LYS A 441 -32.62 26.37 9.16
C LYS A 441 -33.60 26.39 10.34
N GLY A 442 -33.50 27.41 11.19
CA GLY A 442 -34.46 27.63 12.28
C GLY A 442 -34.06 27.10 13.66
N ARG A 443 -32.76 26.96 13.97
CA ARG A 443 -32.28 26.99 15.37
C ARG A 443 -31.43 28.24 15.60
N THR A 444 -32.00 29.23 16.25
CA THR A 444 -31.25 30.09 17.17
C THR A 444 -30.71 29.19 18.28
N GLU A 445 -29.39 29.05 18.41
CA GLU A 445 -28.84 28.52 19.66
C GLU A 445 -29.15 29.50 20.79
N PRO A 446 -29.57 29.03 21.98
CA PRO A 446 -29.43 29.86 23.16
C PRO A 446 -27.95 29.91 23.52
N SER A 447 -27.37 31.10 23.48
CA SER A 447 -26.08 31.39 24.09
C SER A 447 -26.08 30.93 25.55
N SER A 448 -25.10 30.12 25.94
CA SER A 448 -24.70 29.96 27.34
C SER A 448 -23.20 29.89 27.46
#